data_AF-A0A6M3JTG9-F1
#
_entry.id   AF-A0A6M3JTG9-F1
#
_cell.length_a   1.000
_cell.length_b   1.000
_cell.length_c   1.000
_cell.angle_alpha   90.00
_cell.angle_beta   90.00
_cell.angle_gamma   90.00
#
_symmetry.space_group_name_H-M   'P 1'
#
loop_
_entity.id
_entity.type
_entity.pdbx_description
1 polymer ?
#
loop_
_entity_poly.entity_id
_entity_poly.type
_entity_poly.pdbx_seq_one_letter_code
_entity_poly.pdbx_strand_id
1 'polypeptide(L)'
;GWPDQQDMYDTTNYKLEGDYVWWLDSDEFYHENDIPIILKTLEEKQPYAIYFDAYQFFGDWYHRISDETKHLWSGELPWQRIFKNSPGESYWHYIRPPEYMYRAGMKCNDQANVITNQCKMYHYSFIKQSQIDFKNIFYQHHSVDYQKTWDDWQKDHSAPLILGTKTTDFRLEDHPKIIQELIANEAKI
;
A
#
# COMPACT_ATOMS: atom_id res chain seq x y z
N GLY A 1 20.22 3.52 1.68
CA GLY A 1 19.04 4.30 2.12
C GLY A 1 18.68 5.31 1.05
N TRP A 2 17.50 5.91 1.14
CA TRP A 2 16.96 6.90 0.20
C TRP A 2 16.97 8.29 0.86
N PRO A 3 18.06 9.08 0.74
CA PRO A 3 18.27 10.27 1.57
C PRO A 3 17.18 11.33 1.39
N ASP A 4 16.74 11.54 0.15
CA ASP A 4 15.74 12.56 -0.21
C ASP A 4 14.36 12.26 0.39
N GLN A 5 14.07 10.99 0.66
CA GLN A 5 12.83 10.62 1.34
C GLN A 5 12.94 10.88 2.85
N GLN A 6 14.10 10.64 3.46
CA GLN A 6 14.33 10.89 4.89
C GLN A 6 14.04 12.34 5.29
N ASP A 7 14.53 13.31 4.51
CA ASP A 7 14.30 14.74 4.78
C ASP A 7 12.81 15.13 4.73
N MET A 8 12.06 14.53 3.80
CA MET A 8 10.60 14.72 3.71
C MET A 8 9.93 14.20 4.99
N TYR A 9 10.32 13.02 5.48
CA TYR A 9 9.70 12.42 6.67
C TYR A 9 10.05 13.16 7.96
N ASP A 10 11.31 13.55 8.12
CA ASP A 10 11.75 14.34 9.27
C ASP A 10 10.96 15.65 9.34
N THR A 11 10.71 16.29 8.20
CA THR A 11 9.87 17.50 8.12
C THR A 11 8.41 17.23 8.51
N THR A 12 7.85 16.07 8.11
CA THR A 12 6.45 15.74 8.43
C THR A 12 6.23 15.43 9.90
N ASN A 13 7.20 14.82 10.60
CA ASN A 13 7.05 14.42 12.00
C ASN A 13 6.73 15.61 12.93
N TYR A 14 7.28 16.78 12.64
CA TYR A 14 7.03 18.00 13.43
C TYR A 14 5.61 18.57 13.28
N LYS A 15 4.83 18.08 12.31
CA LYS A 15 3.46 18.56 12.05
C LYS A 15 2.38 17.54 12.44
N LEU A 16 2.77 16.37 12.94
CA LEU A 16 1.81 15.33 13.32
C LEU A 16 1.25 15.62 14.72
N GLU A 17 -0.05 15.90 14.78
CA GLU A 17 -0.75 16.25 16.03
C GLU A 17 -1.68 15.13 16.55
N GLY A 18 -2.00 14.13 15.72
CA GLY A 18 -2.93 13.06 16.09
C GLY A 18 -2.29 11.92 16.90
N ASP A 19 -3.11 11.09 17.54
CA ASP A 19 -2.67 9.90 18.29
C ASP A 19 -2.22 8.74 17.39
N TYR A 20 -2.49 8.86 16.08
CA TYR A 20 -2.09 7.91 15.05
C TYR A 20 -1.59 8.65 13.82
N VAL A 21 -0.62 8.07 13.14
CA VAL A 21 -0.21 8.47 11.79
C VAL A 21 -0.64 7.39 10.81
N TRP A 22 -1.31 7.81 9.74
CA TRP A 22 -1.63 6.94 8.61
C TRP A 22 -0.65 7.23 7.49
N TRP A 23 0.28 6.31 7.29
CA TRP A 23 1.27 6.35 6.23
C TRP A 23 0.70 5.72 4.96
N LEU A 24 0.64 6.48 3.87
CA LEU A 24 -0.01 6.08 2.62
C LEU A 24 0.84 6.48 1.42
N ASP A 25 1.00 5.55 0.48
CA ASP A 25 1.52 5.88 -0.85
C ASP A 25 0.40 6.47 -1.72
N SER A 26 0.75 7.31 -2.70
CA SER A 26 -0.26 8.04 -3.51
C SER A 26 -1.11 7.14 -4.42
N ASP A 27 -0.68 5.91 -4.62
CA ASP A 27 -1.39 4.86 -5.37
C ASP A 27 -2.14 3.88 -4.44
N GLU A 28 -2.28 4.22 -3.16
CA GLU A 28 -3.01 3.43 -2.16
C GLU A 28 -4.35 4.07 -1.77
N PHE A 29 -5.38 3.24 -1.76
CA PHE A 29 -6.75 3.66 -1.51
C PHE A 29 -7.46 2.67 -0.61
N TYR A 30 -8.47 3.16 0.10
CA TYR A 30 -9.31 2.37 1.01
C TYR A 30 -10.75 2.59 0.61
N HIS A 31 -11.56 1.55 0.72
CA HIS A 31 -12.98 1.68 0.49
C HIS A 31 -13.58 2.60 1.56
N GLU A 32 -14.44 3.55 1.19
CA GLU A 32 -14.96 4.53 2.15
C GLU A 32 -15.76 3.89 3.29
N ASN A 33 -16.42 2.76 3.00
CA ASN A 33 -17.10 1.91 3.99
C ASN A 33 -16.15 1.25 5.01
N ASP A 34 -14.86 1.12 4.71
CA ASP A 34 -13.86 0.52 5.60
C ASP A 34 -13.29 1.55 6.58
N ILE A 35 -13.30 2.84 6.23
CA ILE A 35 -12.75 3.92 7.07
C ILE A 35 -13.40 3.93 8.47
N PRO A 36 -14.75 3.86 8.63
CA PRO A 36 -15.36 3.80 9.95
C PRO A 36 -14.94 2.57 10.78
N ILE A 37 -14.68 1.42 10.13
CA ILE A 37 -14.25 0.20 10.81
C ILE A 37 -12.81 0.36 11.32
N ILE A 38 -11.95 0.97 10.52
CA ILE A 38 -10.56 1.30 10.89
C ILE A 38 -10.55 2.26 12.08
N LEU A 39 -11.30 3.37 12.00
CA LEU A 39 -11.39 4.36 13.07
C LEU A 39 -11.91 3.73 14.38
N LYS A 40 -12.98 2.94 14.31
CA LYS A 40 -13.50 2.21 15.46
C LYS A 40 -12.46 1.26 16.07
N THR A 41 -11.67 0.59 15.22
CA THR A 41 -10.59 -0.29 15.68
C THR A 41 -9.51 0.50 16.44
N LEU A 42 -9.12 1.67 15.92
CA LEU A 42 -8.16 2.55 16.59
C LEU A 42 -8.69 3.02 17.95
N GLU A 43 -9.95 3.46 18.00
CA GLU A 43 -10.60 3.94 19.23
C GLU A 43 -10.70 2.84 20.30
N GLU A 44 -11.21 1.66 19.93
CA GLU A 44 -11.52 0.59 20.88
C GLU A 44 -10.31 -0.24 21.29
N LYS A 45 -9.40 -0.54 20.35
CA LYS A 45 -8.28 -1.47 20.57
C LYS A 45 -6.98 -0.77 20.87
N GLN A 46 -6.88 0.51 20.50
CA GLN A 46 -5.70 1.34 20.71
C GLN A 46 -4.38 0.65 20.31
N PRO A 47 -4.29 0.03 19.11
CA PRO A 47 -3.14 -0.75 18.70
C PRO A 47 -1.88 0.11 18.57
N TYR A 48 -0.71 -0.51 18.55
CA TYR A 48 0.54 0.19 18.21
C TYR A 48 0.74 0.31 16.71
N ALA A 49 0.23 -0.66 15.95
CA ALA A 49 0.16 -0.56 14.50
C ALA A 49 -1.03 -1.33 13.93
N ILE A 50 -1.51 -0.89 12.76
CA ILE A 50 -2.47 -1.63 11.94
C ILE A 50 -1.83 -1.98 10.60
N TYR A 51 -1.90 -3.27 10.26
CA TYR A 51 -1.41 -3.83 9.03
C TYR A 51 -2.57 -4.23 8.12
N PHE A 52 -2.35 -4.20 6.80
CA PHE A 52 -3.38 -4.44 5.80
C PHE A 52 -2.90 -5.46 4.77
N ASP A 53 -3.79 -6.35 4.38
CA ASP A 53 -3.62 -7.07 3.12
C ASP A 53 -3.98 -6.13 1.96
N ALA A 54 -3.34 -6.37 0.81
CA ALA A 54 -3.53 -5.53 -0.37
C ALA A 54 -4.20 -6.28 -1.52
N TYR A 55 -5.15 -5.62 -2.18
CA TYR A 55 -5.48 -5.88 -3.58
C TYR A 55 -4.56 -5.05 -4.45
N GLN A 56 -3.72 -5.75 -5.20
CA GLN A 56 -2.78 -5.16 -6.14
C GLN A 56 -3.41 -5.18 -7.52
N PHE A 57 -3.38 -4.06 -8.24
CA PHE A 57 -3.90 -4.02 -9.60
C PHE A 57 -2.77 -4.05 -10.61
N PHE A 58 -2.97 -4.86 -11.65
CA PHE A 58 -2.00 -5.01 -12.72
C PHE A 58 -2.71 -5.01 -14.06
N GLY A 59 -2.15 -4.25 -15.00
CA GLY A 59 -2.64 -4.19 -16.36
C GLY A 59 -3.71 -3.15 -16.58
N ASP A 60 -4.81 -3.24 -15.82
CA ASP A 60 -5.94 -2.34 -15.95
C ASP A 60 -6.74 -2.20 -14.64
N TRP A 61 -7.78 -1.36 -14.72
CA TRP A 61 -8.67 -1.06 -13.61
C TRP A 61 -9.59 -2.23 -13.20
N TYR A 62 -9.78 -3.25 -14.03
CA TYR A 62 -10.78 -4.30 -13.80
C TYR A 62 -10.17 -5.61 -13.33
N HIS A 63 -8.84 -5.71 -13.29
CA HIS A 63 -8.15 -6.92 -12.91
C HIS A 63 -7.19 -6.69 -11.75
N ARG A 64 -7.23 -7.60 -10.78
CA ARG A 64 -6.39 -7.57 -9.58
C ARG A 64 -5.69 -8.89 -9.34
N ILE A 65 -4.58 -8.82 -8.64
CA ILE A 65 -3.92 -9.95 -8.00
C ILE A 65 -4.03 -9.80 -6.47
N SER A 66 -4.27 -10.92 -5.80
CA SER A 66 -4.17 -11.01 -4.35
C SER A 66 -2.76 -11.46 -3.98
N ASP A 67 -2.07 -10.65 -3.19
CA ASP A 67 -0.71 -10.94 -2.75
C ASP A 67 -0.67 -11.99 -1.61
N GLU A 68 -1.85 -12.50 -1.21
CA GLU A 68 -2.05 -13.56 -0.21
C GLU A 68 -1.27 -14.84 -0.50
N THR A 69 -0.80 -15.06 -1.74
CA THR A 69 -0.32 -16.39 -2.13
C THR A 69 1.18 -16.62 -2.03
N LYS A 70 2.10 -15.64 -2.08
CA LYS A 70 3.55 -15.95 -1.93
C LYS A 70 4.48 -14.87 -1.34
N HIS A 71 4.04 -13.67 -0.95
CA HIS A 71 4.91 -12.61 -0.39
C HIS A 71 6.11 -12.18 -1.26
N LEU A 72 6.26 -12.75 -2.47
CA LEU A 72 7.44 -12.54 -3.31
C LEU A 72 7.38 -11.19 -4.04
N TRP A 73 6.19 -10.61 -4.19
CA TRP A 73 5.96 -9.41 -5.00
C TRP A 73 6.10 -8.13 -4.18
N SER A 74 5.43 -8.04 -3.03
CA SER A 74 5.57 -6.89 -2.12
C SER A 74 6.72 -7.02 -1.13
N GLY A 75 7.34 -8.20 -1.00
CA GLY A 75 8.41 -8.48 -0.04
C GLY A 75 7.95 -8.53 1.42
N GLU A 76 6.89 -7.81 1.80
CA GLU A 76 6.40 -7.69 3.18
C GLU A 76 4.87 -7.62 3.17
N LEU A 77 4.21 -8.72 3.54
CA LEU A 77 2.81 -8.68 3.96
C LEU A 77 2.68 -9.19 5.40
N PRO A 78 1.68 -8.70 6.14
CA PRO A 78 0.76 -7.62 5.74
C PRO A 78 1.44 -6.23 5.74
N TRP A 79 0.94 -5.29 4.94
CA TRP A 79 1.51 -3.96 4.74
C TRP A 79 1.28 -3.07 5.97
N GLN A 80 2.34 -2.42 6.43
CA GLN A 80 2.34 -1.67 7.68
C GLN A 80 2.02 -0.20 7.39
N ARG A 81 0.86 0.30 7.84
CA ARG A 81 0.34 1.60 7.36
C ARG A 81 -0.09 2.56 8.45
N ILE A 82 -0.72 2.08 9.53
CA ILE A 82 -1.11 2.97 10.63
C ILE A 82 -0.24 2.68 11.83
N PHE A 83 0.30 3.71 12.45
CA PHE A 83 1.16 3.60 13.63
C PHE A 83 0.69 4.54 14.71
N LYS A 84 0.79 4.09 15.96
CA LYS A 84 0.50 4.94 17.11
C LYS A 84 1.53 6.06 17.20
N ASN A 85 1.04 7.27 17.39
CA ASN A 85 1.83 8.49 17.42
C ASN A 85 1.72 9.16 18.80
N SER A 86 2.83 9.74 19.23
CA SER A 86 2.90 10.72 20.31
C SER A 86 3.53 11.98 19.74
N PRO A 87 2.74 13.05 19.54
CA PRO A 87 3.20 14.30 18.96
C PRO A 87 4.48 14.82 19.61
N GLY A 88 5.48 15.14 18.79
CA GLY A 88 6.79 15.65 19.24
C GLY A 88 7.74 14.61 19.85
N GLU A 89 7.30 13.37 20.06
CA GLU A 89 8.14 12.29 20.61
C GLU A 89 8.36 11.14 19.62
N SER A 90 7.44 10.95 18.68
CA SER A 90 7.50 9.83 17.73
C SER A 90 8.16 10.24 16.42
N TYR A 91 8.82 9.28 15.76
CA TYR A 91 9.59 9.55 14.55
C TYR A 91 9.78 8.29 13.70
N TRP A 92 10.05 8.49 12.41
CA TRP A 92 10.42 7.44 11.48
C TRP A 92 11.88 7.04 11.67
N HIS A 93 12.15 5.76 11.92
CA HIS A 93 13.52 5.22 11.98
C HIS A 93 13.96 4.65 10.63
N TYR A 94 13.08 3.87 10.00
CA TYR A 94 13.24 3.34 8.64
C TYR A 94 11.91 3.42 7.89
N ILE A 95 11.99 3.45 6.56
CA ILE A 95 10.81 3.63 5.70
C ILE A 95 10.48 2.35 4.94
N ARG A 96 11.49 1.53 4.65
CA ARG A 96 11.36 0.27 3.92
C ARG A 96 12.29 -0.78 4.53
N PRO A 97 11.80 -1.67 5.40
CA PRO A 97 10.46 -1.69 6.02
C PRO A 97 10.12 -0.41 6.80
N PRO A 98 8.83 -0.03 6.92
CA PRO A 98 8.42 1.07 7.79
C PRO A 98 8.66 0.72 9.27
N GLU A 99 9.55 1.45 9.92
CA GLU A 99 9.80 1.35 11.36
C GLU A 99 9.48 2.68 12.03
N TYR A 100 8.35 2.70 12.75
CA TYR A 100 7.89 3.88 13.46
C TYR A 100 8.18 3.76 14.96
N MET A 101 8.89 4.75 15.48
CA MET A 101 9.27 4.82 16.89
C MET A 101 8.23 5.64 17.63
N TYR A 102 7.58 5.02 18.59
CA TYR A 102 6.76 5.67 19.60
C TYR A 102 7.59 5.89 20.87
N ARG A 103 7.16 6.82 21.73
CA ARG A 103 7.76 7.24 23.03
C ARG A 103 8.93 6.40 23.56
N ALA A 104 10.00 7.08 23.98
CA ALA A 104 11.18 6.46 24.60
C ALA A 104 11.84 5.36 23.74
N GLY A 105 11.74 5.46 22.41
CA GLY A 105 12.36 4.51 21.48
C GLY A 105 11.64 3.17 21.39
N MET A 106 10.35 3.10 21.72
CA MET A 106 9.54 1.92 21.54
C MET A 106 9.09 1.77 20.08
N LYS A 107 9.60 0.77 19.37
CA LYS A 107 9.14 0.50 17.99
C LYS A 107 7.73 -0.06 17.98
N CYS A 108 6.81 0.58 17.25
CA CYS A 108 5.41 0.16 17.14
C CYS A 108 5.26 -1.27 16.60
N ASN A 109 6.12 -1.64 15.64
CA ASN A 109 6.06 -2.89 14.90
C ASN A 109 6.38 -4.13 15.76
N ASP A 110 7.12 -3.95 16.85
CA ASP A 110 7.53 -5.04 17.75
C ASP A 110 6.55 -5.24 18.92
N GLN A 111 5.47 -4.46 18.97
CA GLN A 111 4.54 -4.50 20.09
C GLN A 111 3.52 -5.63 19.96
N ALA A 112 3.11 -6.19 21.10
CA ALA A 112 2.14 -7.30 21.13
C ALA A 112 0.74 -6.92 20.61
N ASN A 113 0.37 -5.63 20.63
CA ASN A 113 -0.93 -5.14 20.16
C ASN A 113 -0.82 -4.54 18.75
N VAL A 114 -0.41 -5.38 17.80
CA VAL A 114 -0.43 -5.08 16.37
C VAL A 114 -1.59 -5.86 15.75
N ILE A 115 -2.41 -5.17 14.96
CA ILE A 115 -3.64 -5.73 14.39
C ILE A 115 -3.48 -5.84 12.88
N THR A 116 -3.69 -7.03 12.34
CA THR A 116 -3.97 -7.17 10.90
C THR A 116 -5.45 -6.92 10.69
N ASN A 117 -5.79 -5.87 9.95
CA ASN A 117 -7.17 -5.50 9.70
C ASN A 117 -7.77 -6.41 8.62
N GLN A 118 -9.07 -6.66 8.72
CA GLN A 118 -9.83 -7.36 7.67
C GLN A 118 -10.17 -6.45 6.49
N CYS A 119 -10.12 -5.13 6.69
CA CYS A 119 -10.22 -4.15 5.62
C CYS A 119 -9.05 -4.32 4.65
N LYS A 120 -9.32 -4.20 3.34
CA LYS A 120 -8.31 -4.38 2.30
C LYS A 120 -7.82 -3.01 1.82
N MET A 121 -6.52 -2.90 1.63
CA MET A 121 -5.90 -1.77 0.96
C MET A 121 -5.89 -2.03 -0.55
N TYR A 122 -6.22 -1.03 -1.35
CA TYR A 122 -6.19 -1.11 -2.81
C TYR A 122 -4.94 -0.39 -3.33
N HIS A 123 -4.06 -1.08 -4.02
CA HIS A 123 -2.79 -0.52 -4.51
C HIS A 123 -2.73 -0.59 -6.04
N TYR A 124 -2.84 0.57 -6.69
CA TYR A 124 -2.97 0.72 -8.15
C TYR A 124 -1.62 1.01 -8.80
N SER A 125 -0.66 0.13 -8.57
CA SER A 125 0.75 0.36 -8.87
C SER A 125 1.16 0.03 -10.30
N PHE A 126 0.31 -0.65 -11.08
CA PHE A 126 0.64 -1.14 -12.42
C PHE A 126 -0.54 -1.03 -13.39
N ILE A 127 -1.24 0.10 -13.39
CA ILE A 127 -2.40 0.35 -14.27
C ILE A 127 -1.99 1.02 -15.59
N LYS A 128 -0.91 1.81 -15.57
CA LYS A 128 -0.44 2.60 -16.73
C LYS A 128 0.97 2.18 -17.13
N GLN A 129 1.24 2.17 -18.44
CA GLN A 129 2.59 1.92 -18.98
C GLN A 129 3.66 2.78 -18.31
N SER A 130 3.37 4.07 -18.07
CA SER A 130 4.32 4.97 -17.42
C SER A 130 4.71 4.53 -16.00
N GLN A 131 3.83 3.82 -15.28
CA GLN A 131 4.15 3.24 -13.97
C GLN A 131 5.08 2.04 -14.13
N ILE A 132 4.86 1.20 -15.16
CA ILE A 132 5.75 0.08 -15.51
C ILE A 132 7.14 0.59 -15.86
N ASP A 133 7.22 1.59 -16.74
CA ASP A 133 8.48 2.18 -17.20
C ASP A 133 9.26 2.76 -16.01
N PHE A 134 8.57 3.53 -15.15
CA PHE A 134 9.17 4.08 -13.94
C PHE A 134 9.71 2.98 -13.02
N LYS A 135 8.92 1.94 -12.74
CA LYS A 135 9.31 0.86 -11.83
C LYS A 135 10.44 0.01 -12.41
N ASN A 136 10.48 -0.23 -13.73
CA ASN A 136 11.61 -0.87 -14.39
C ASN A 136 12.91 -0.09 -14.18
N ILE A 137 12.88 1.24 -14.26
CA ILE A 137 14.05 2.09 -14.02
C ILE A 137 14.41 2.15 -12.53
N PHE A 138 13.40 2.24 -11.67
CA PHE A 138 13.61 2.44 -10.23
C PHE A 138 14.04 1.15 -9.52
N TYR A 139 13.57 -0.01 -9.99
CA TYR A 139 13.82 -1.33 -9.39
C TYR A 139 14.76 -2.21 -10.24
N GLN A 140 15.65 -1.62 -11.05
CA GLN A 140 16.58 -2.31 -11.98
C GLN A 140 17.36 -3.50 -11.41
N HIS A 141 17.45 -3.66 -10.08
CA HIS A 141 18.12 -4.76 -9.40
C HIS A 141 17.19 -5.85 -8.84
N HIS A 142 15.88 -5.79 -9.09
CA HIS A 142 14.93 -6.82 -8.66
C HIS A 142 14.83 -7.96 -9.69
N SER A 143 14.49 -9.15 -9.22
CA SER A 143 14.42 -10.38 -10.01
C SER A 143 13.24 -10.45 -11.00
N VAL A 144 12.40 -9.40 -11.08
CA VAL A 144 11.20 -9.41 -11.91
C VAL A 144 11.36 -8.48 -13.11
N ASP A 145 11.14 -9.03 -14.29
CA ASP A 145 11.06 -8.30 -15.55
C ASP A 145 9.65 -7.72 -15.71
N TYR A 146 9.44 -6.48 -15.23
CA TYR A 146 8.13 -5.83 -15.30
C TYR A 146 7.71 -5.55 -16.74
N GLN A 147 8.66 -5.28 -17.65
CA GLN A 147 8.34 -5.03 -19.05
C GLN A 147 7.78 -6.28 -19.72
N LYS A 148 8.47 -7.42 -19.59
CA LYS A 148 7.98 -8.67 -20.16
C LYS A 148 6.62 -9.06 -19.57
N THR A 149 6.45 -8.89 -18.26
CA THR A 149 5.18 -9.19 -17.57
C THR A 149 4.03 -8.33 -18.12
N TRP A 150 4.30 -7.06 -18.36
CA TRP A 150 3.35 -6.13 -18.96
C TRP A 150 3.03 -6.47 -20.42
N ASP A 151 4.05 -6.78 -21.24
CA ASP A 151 3.86 -7.15 -22.64
C ASP A 151 3.05 -8.45 -22.77
N ASP A 152 3.23 -9.40 -21.85
CA ASP A 152 2.44 -10.63 -21.81
C ASP A 152 0.99 -10.33 -21.39
N TRP A 153 0.80 -9.49 -20.36
CA TRP A 153 -0.53 -9.03 -19.96
C TRP A 153 -1.33 -8.43 -21.12
N GLN A 154 -0.70 -7.57 -21.92
CA GLN A 154 -1.38 -6.91 -23.04
C GLN A 154 -1.88 -7.87 -24.13
N LYS A 155 -1.29 -9.06 -24.26
CA LYS A 155 -1.63 -10.01 -25.33
C LYS A 155 -2.91 -10.78 -25.04
N ASP A 156 -3.09 -11.23 -23.81
CA ASP A 156 -4.16 -12.18 -23.47
C ASP A 156 -4.76 -11.98 -22.07
N HIS A 157 -4.45 -10.87 -21.39
CA HIS A 157 -4.81 -10.61 -19.98
C HIS A 157 -4.35 -11.73 -19.04
N SER A 158 -3.39 -12.54 -19.49
CA SER A 158 -2.66 -13.40 -18.60
C SER A 158 -1.45 -12.61 -18.14
N ALA A 159 -1.30 -12.48 -16.81
CA ALA A 159 -0.01 -12.25 -16.21
C ALA A 159 0.48 -13.62 -15.76
N PRO A 160 0.90 -14.51 -16.67
CA PRO A 160 1.39 -15.81 -16.25
C PRO A 160 2.68 -15.50 -15.50
N LEU A 161 2.60 -15.57 -14.17
CA LEU A 161 3.72 -15.47 -13.26
C LEU A 161 4.14 -14.05 -12.85
N ILE A 162 3.22 -13.21 -12.36
CA ILE A 162 3.58 -12.45 -11.15
C ILE A 162 3.68 -13.47 -10.02
N LEU A 163 4.81 -14.19 -9.98
CA LEU A 163 5.27 -14.99 -8.86
C LEU A 163 4.30 -16.09 -8.38
N GLY A 164 3.47 -16.62 -9.30
CA GLY A 164 2.50 -17.68 -9.01
C GLY A 164 1.16 -17.20 -8.45
N THR A 165 0.90 -15.90 -8.46
CA THR A 165 -0.43 -15.32 -8.17
C THR A 165 -1.37 -15.49 -9.37
N LYS A 166 -2.67 -15.55 -9.11
CA LYS A 166 -3.71 -15.56 -10.15
C LYS A 166 -4.29 -14.16 -10.28
N THR A 167 -4.40 -13.69 -11.52
CA THR A 167 -5.22 -12.52 -11.81
C THR A 167 -6.69 -12.91 -11.75
N THR A 168 -7.49 -12.02 -11.16
CA THR A 168 -8.94 -12.18 -11.00
C THR A 168 -9.64 -10.91 -11.41
N ASP A 169 -10.80 -11.05 -12.02
CA ASP A 169 -11.69 -9.94 -12.31
C ASP A 169 -12.14 -9.26 -11.03
N PHE A 170 -12.35 -7.96 -11.13
CA PHE A 170 -12.86 -7.12 -10.07
C PHE A 170 -13.87 -6.14 -10.66
N ARG A 171 -15.02 -6.02 -9.99
CA ARG A 171 -16.14 -5.25 -10.54
C ARG A 171 -16.00 -3.80 -10.13
N LEU A 172 -16.42 -2.89 -11.00
CA LEU A 172 -16.28 -1.44 -10.78
C LEU A 172 -16.89 -1.01 -9.44
N GLU A 173 -18.04 -1.59 -9.05
CA GLU A 173 -18.71 -1.29 -7.79
C GLU A 173 -17.89 -1.69 -6.54
N ASP A 174 -16.94 -2.61 -6.69
CA ASP A 174 -16.12 -3.08 -5.60
C ASP A 174 -14.90 -2.13 -5.35
N HIS A 175 -14.65 -1.16 -6.25
CA HIS A 175 -13.58 -0.17 -6.09
C HIS A 175 -13.95 0.95 -5.10
N PRO A 176 -12.96 1.61 -4.46
CA PRO A 176 -13.20 2.88 -3.76
C PRO A 176 -13.85 3.93 -4.68
N LYS A 177 -14.81 4.71 -4.17
CA LYS A 177 -15.53 5.72 -4.97
C LYS A 177 -14.64 6.65 -5.77
N ILE A 178 -13.53 7.11 -5.18
CA ILE A 178 -12.57 7.98 -5.87
C ILE A 178 -12.02 7.34 -7.15
N ILE A 179 -11.81 6.02 -7.15
CA ILE A 179 -11.35 5.29 -8.34
C ILE A 179 -12.49 5.15 -9.35
N GLN A 180 -13.70 4.87 -8.89
CA GLN A 180 -14.88 4.83 -9.78
C GLN A 180 -15.08 6.16 -10.52
N GLU A 181 -14.91 7.28 -9.81
CA GLU A 181 -14.99 8.63 -10.38
C GLU A 181 -13.86 8.91 -11.38
N LEU A 182 -12.63 8.50 -11.08
CA LEU A 182 -11.49 8.63 -12.00
C LEU A 182 -11.74 7.87 -13.30
N ILE A 183 -12.18 6.61 -13.21
CA ILE A 183 -12.49 5.78 -14.39
C ILE A 183 -13.63 6.39 -15.21
N ALA A 184 -14.70 6.86 -14.55
CA ALA A 184 -15.83 7.49 -15.22
C ALA A 184 -15.46 8.79 -15.94
N ASN A 185 -14.40 9.47 -15.50
CA ASN A 185 -13.90 10.69 -16.14
C ASN A 185 -12.90 10.38 -17.26
N GLU A 186 -12.08 9.34 -17.14
CA GLU A 186 -11.21 8.87 -18.24
C GLU A 186 -12.04 8.37 -19.43
N ALA A 187 -13.19 7.73 -19.20
CA ALA A 187 -14.08 7.24 -20.26
C ALA A 187 -14.81 8.33 -21.07
N LYS A 188 -14.70 9.61 -20.67
CA LYS A 188 -15.35 10.76 -21.34
C LYS A 188 -14.42 11.53 -22.29
N ILE A 189 -13.16 11.10 -22.40
CA ILE A 189 -12.12 11.69 -23.26
C ILE A 189 -11.94 10.80 -24.49
#